data_AF-A0A657B4T4-F1
#
_entry.id   AF-A0A657B4T4-F1
#
_cell.length_a   1.000
_cell.length_b   1.000
_cell.length_c   1.000
_cell.angle_alpha   90.00
_cell.angle_beta   90.00
_cell.angle_gamma   90.00
#
_symmetry.space_group_name_H-M   'P 1'
#
loop_
_entity.id
_entity.type
_entity.pdbx_description
1 polymer ?
#
loop_
_entity_poly.entity_id
_entity_poly.type
_entity_poly.pdbx_seq_one_letter_code
_entity_poly.pdbx_strand_id
1 'polypeptide(L)' 'MAKVEHILQTPTFKKAVKKLKPNQKTDLDLAIKELIENPLLGELKRGDLAFLRVHKFKMVKQL' A
#
# COMPACT_ATOMS: atom_id res chain seq x y z
N MET A 1 -15.95 -9.78 8.01
CA MET A 1 -15.09 -8.90 7.19
C MET A 1 -13.77 -8.74 7.93
N ALA A 2 -12.62 -8.87 7.26
CA ALA A 2 -11.34 -8.62 7.91
C ALA A 2 -11.28 -7.12 8.29
N LYS A 3 -11.06 -6.82 9.56
CA LYS A 3 -11.01 -5.46 10.09
C LYS A 3 -9.55 -5.08 10.29
N VAL A 4 -9.11 -3.94 9.74
CA VAL A 4 -7.78 -3.41 10.04
C VAL A 4 -7.79 -2.84 11.45
N GLU A 5 -7.02 -3.44 12.34
CA GLU A 5 -6.89 -2.95 13.73
C GLU A 5 -5.72 -1.99 13.92
N HIS A 6 -4.62 -2.23 13.21
CA HIS A 6 -3.40 -1.43 13.33
C HIS A 6 -2.73 -1.22 11.98
N ILE A 7 -2.28 0.02 11.74
CA ILE A 7 -1.50 0.41 10.57
C ILE A 7 -0.12 0.83 11.04
N LEU A 8 0.91 0.14 10.55
CA LEU A 8 2.30 0.42 10.88
C LEU A 8 3.04 0.95 9.65
N GLN A 9 3.86 1.98 9.84
CA GLN A 9 4.69 2.57 8.80
C GLN A 9 6.16 2.32 9.11
N THR A 10 6.89 1.73 8.18
CA THR A 10 8.34 1.54 8.34
C THR A 10 9.10 2.84 8.11
N PRO A 11 10.29 3.02 8.73
CA PRO A 11 11.11 4.22 8.53
C PRO A 11 11.51 4.45 7.06
N THR A 12 11.75 3.38 6.31
CA THR A 12 12.08 3.43 4.88
C THR A 12 10.90 3.95 4.05
N PHE A 13 9.69 3.47 4.34
CA PHE A 13 8.47 3.95 3.69
C PHE A 13 8.22 5.43 4.01
N LYS A 14 8.36 5.86 5.26
CA LYS A 14 8.23 7.27 5.65
C LYS A 14 9.19 8.19 4.88
N LYS A 15 10.45 7.76 4.72
CA LYS A 15 11.45 8.50 3.91
C LYS A 15 11.07 8.56 2.43
N ALA A 16 10.49 7.49 1.87
CA ALA A 16 10.02 7.46 0.49
C ALA A 16 8.83 8.42 0.28
N VAL A 17 7.81 8.36 1.14
CA VAL A 17 6.63 9.25 1.08
C VAL A 17 7.02 10.73 1.20
N LYS A 18 8.03 11.06 2.00
CA LYS A 18 8.53 12.43 2.13
C LYS A 18 9.02 13.02 0.80
N LYS A 19 9.55 12.19 -0.10
CA LYS A 19 10.07 12.60 -1.42
C LYS A 19 8.99 12.71 -2.50
N LEU A 20 7.78 12.23 -2.24
CA LEU A 20 6.69 12.24 -3.22
C LEU A 20 6.11 13.65 -3.41
N LYS A 21 5.77 13.97 -4.66
CA LYS A 21 5.04 15.18 -5.02
C LYS A 21 3.58 15.11 -4.54
N PRO A 22 2.86 16.24 -4.41
CA PRO A 22 1.49 16.24 -3.91
C PRO A 22 0.53 15.32 -4.68
N ASN A 23 0.63 15.28 -6.01
CA ASN A 23 -0.18 14.38 -6.85
C ASN A 23 0.08 12.89 -6.58
N GLN A 24 1.35 12.51 -6.39
CA GLN A 24 1.74 11.15 -6.02
C GLN A 24 1.19 10.75 -4.66
N LYS A 25 1.18 11.67 -3.70
CA LYS A 25 0.63 11.43 -2.36
C LYS A 25 -0.87 11.16 -2.42
N THR A 26 -1.61 11.92 -3.24
CA THR A 26 -3.04 11.67 -3.43
C THR A 26 -3.32 10.25 -3.93
N ASP A 27 -2.57 9.77 -4.93
CA ASP A 27 -2.74 8.40 -5.44
C ASP A 27 -2.38 7.34 -4.39
N LEU A 28 -1.32 7.60 -3.60
CA LEU A 28 -0.94 6.72 -2.50
C LEU A 28 -2.01 6.67 -1.40
N ASP A 29 -2.58 7.80 -1.03
CA ASP A 29 -3.61 7.89 0.00
C ASP A 29 -4.88 7.15 -0.42
N LEU A 30 -5.23 7.19 -1.70
CA LEU A 30 -6.33 6.39 -2.26
C LEU A 30 -6.04 4.89 -2.15
N ALA A 31 -4.85 4.44 -2.56
CA ALA A 31 -4.47 3.02 -2.46
C ALA A 31 -4.46 2.51 -1.01
N ILE A 32 -4.07 3.35 -0.05
CA ILE A 32 -4.13 3.01 1.38
C ILE A 32 -5.59 2.85 1.84
N LYS A 33 -6.49 3.73 1.42
CA LYS A 33 -7.92 3.62 1.76
C LYS A 33 -8.54 2.33 1.20
N GLU A 34 -8.22 1.97 -0.04
CA GLU A 34 -8.67 0.70 -0.64
C GLU A 34 -8.17 -0.52 0.15
N LEU A 35 -6.93 -0.47 0.65
CA LEU A 35 -6.36 -1.50 1.52
C LEU A 35 -7.03 -1.58 2.90
N ILE A 36 -7.48 -0.44 3.44
CA ILE A 36 -8.20 -0.40 4.72
C ILE A 36 -9.60 -0.99 4.57
N GLU A 37 -10.30 -0.65 3.49
CA GLU A 37 -11.63 -1.20 3.19
C GLU A 37 -11.58 -2.68 2.83
N ASN A 38 -10.53 -3.10 2.10
CA ASN A 38 -10.31 -4.48 1.73
C ASN A 38 -8.86 -4.92 2.04
N PRO A 39 -8.62 -5.47 3.24
CA PRO A 39 -7.30 -5.98 3.64
C PRO A 39 -6.82 -7.18 2.82
N LEU A 40 -7.76 -7.83 2.11
CA LEU A 40 -7.48 -8.94 1.20
C LEU A 40 -7.20 -8.47 -0.23
N LEU A 41 -7.02 -7.16 -0.44
CA LEU A 41 -6.61 -6.59 -1.71
C LEU A 41 -5.12 -6.89 -2.00
N GLY A 42 -4.80 -7.22 -3.25
CA GLY A 42 -3.45 -7.55 -3.69
C GLY A 42 -3.16 -9.06 -3.79
N GLU A 43 -1.94 -9.37 -4.23
CA GLU A 43 -1.53 -10.73 -4.54
C GLU A 43 -0.76 -11.35 -3.35
N LEU A 44 -1.18 -12.55 -2.94
CA LEU A 44 -0.41 -13.39 -2.02
C LEU A 44 0.89 -13.81 -2.70
N LYS A 45 2.01 -13.62 -2.01
CA LYS A 45 3.29 -14.15 -2.46
C LYS A 45 3.33 -15.68 -2.33
N ARG A 46 4.29 -16.31 -3.00
CA ARG A 46 4.50 -17.77 -2.96
C ARG A 46 5.83 -18.08 -2.27
N GLY A 47 5.99 -19.32 -1.78
CA GLY A 47 7.19 -19.78 -1.09
C GLY A 47 7.36 -19.18 0.30
N ASP A 48 8.58 -18.86 0.70
CA ASP A 48 8.90 -18.36 2.05
C ASP A 48 8.19 -17.04 2.41
N LEU A 49 7.73 -16.29 1.41
CA LEU A 49 7.01 -15.04 1.58
C LEU A 49 5.48 -15.22 1.53
N ALA A 50 4.95 -16.44 1.60
CA ALA A 50 3.52 -16.72 1.45
C ALA A 50 2.61 -16.03 2.49
N PHE A 51 3.18 -15.60 3.62
CA PHE A 51 2.48 -14.80 4.62
C PHE A 51 2.28 -13.33 4.19
N LEU A 52 2.90 -12.89 3.09
CA LEU A 52 2.93 -11.50 2.66
C LEU A 52 2.03 -11.27 1.43
N ARG A 53 1.34 -10.14 1.43
CA ARG A 53 0.52 -9.65 0.31
C ARG A 53 1.16 -8.42 -0.30
N VAL A 54 1.15 -8.34 -1.63
CA VAL A 54 1.62 -7.16 -2.36
C VAL A 54 0.47 -6.54 -3.12
N HIS A 55 0.13 -5.31 -2.75
CA HIS A 55 -0.80 -4.47 -3.49
C HIS A 55 -0.01 -3.52 -4.39
N LYS A 56 -0.20 -3.65 -5.71
CA LYS A 56 0.38 -2.75 -6.72
C LYS A 56 -0.71 -1.77 -7.14
N PHE A 57 -0.40 -0.49 -7.16
CA PHE A 57 -1.30 0.58 -7.60
C PHE A 57 -0.57 1.49 -8.58
N LYS A 58 -1.35 2.21 -9.39
CA LYS A 58 -0.80 3.17 -10.36
C LYS A 58 -0.59 4.52 -9.67
N MET A 59 0.52 5.17 -9.96
CA MET A 59 0.85 6.49 -9.44
C MET A 59 1.11 7.45 -10.60
N VAL A 60 0.43 8.61 -10.60
CA VAL A 60 0.54 9.69 -11.61
C VAL A 60 0.28 9.22 -13.04
N LYS A 61 -0.65 8.27 -13.22
CA LYS A 61 -0.97 7.68 -14.54
C LYS A 61 0.27 7.20 -15.32
N GLN A 62 1.38 6.92 -14.63
CA GLN A 62 2.60 6.47 -15.28
C GLN A 62 2.42 5.00 -15.66
N LEU A 63 2.36 4.78 -16.98
CA LEU A 63 2.33 3.47 -17.64
C LEU A 63 3.61 2.68 -17.37
#